data_AF-A0A5C9EUA2-F1
#
_entry.id   AF-A0A5C9EUA2-F1
#
_cell.length_a   1.000
_cell.length_b   1.000
_cell.length_c   1.000
_cell.angle_alpha   90.00
_cell.angle_beta   90.00
_cell.angle_gamma   90.00
#
_symmetry.space_group_name_H-M   'P 1'
#
loop_
_entity.id
_entity.type
_entity.pdbx_description
1 polymer ?
#
loop_
_entity_poly.entity_id
_entity_poly.type
_entity_poly.pdbx_seq_one_letter_code
_entity_poly.pdbx_strand_id
1 'polypeptide(L)'
;MAEQILHKIEELRKLKQEIEPRIEELEEKRDYEIVEINKKYDKKISDVSNEVESFKKDLMENLYQSFEQAVMNEFDSKRSTSEYSITSQIRDYRDSMNEVDLFPDELIERLDKIIAEEEPIENLAYDLESIKTQYF
;
A
#
# COMPACT_ATOMS: atom_id res chain seq x y z
N MET A 1 67.32 -24.55 -25.56
CA MET A 1 66.38 -23.40 -25.58
C MET A 1 65.01 -23.78 -26.13
N ALA A 2 64.89 -24.33 -27.34
CA ALA A 2 63.59 -24.71 -27.91
C ALA A 2 62.81 -25.77 -27.08
N GLU A 3 63.48 -26.81 -26.56
CA GLU A 3 62.86 -27.82 -25.70
C GLU A 3 62.29 -27.25 -24.38
N GLN A 4 63.00 -26.31 -23.75
CA GLN A 4 62.52 -25.64 -22.54
C GLN A 4 61.27 -24.79 -22.82
N ILE A 5 61.19 -24.18 -24.00
CA ILE A 5 60.02 -23.42 -24.44
C ILE A 5 58.84 -24.38 -24.68
N LEU A 6 59.06 -25.50 -25.36
CA LEU A 6 58.03 -26.53 -25.57
C LEU A 6 57.50 -27.09 -24.26
N HIS A 7 58.39 -27.37 -23.30
CA HIS A 7 57.99 -27.85 -21.98
C HIS A 7 57.10 -26.86 -21.23
N LYS A 8 57.45 -25.56 -21.23
CA LYS A 8 56.61 -24.50 -20.62
C LYS A 8 55.25 -24.33 -21.29
N ILE A 9 55.16 -24.52 -22.61
CA ILE A 9 53.87 -24.49 -23.33
C ILE A 9 52.98 -25.66 -22.89
N GLU A 10 53.56 -26.84 -22.68
CA GLU A 10 52.85 -28.01 -22.20
C GLU A 10 52.32 -27.82 -20.76
N GLU A 11 53.14 -27.23 -19.88
CA GLU A 11 52.73 -26.88 -18.51
C GLU A 11 51.59 -25.86 -18.51
N LEU A 12 51.68 -24.81 -19.36
CA LEU A 12 50.63 -23.81 -19.50
C LEU A 12 49.30 -24.43 -19.96
N ARG A 13 49.35 -25.40 -20.89
CA ARG A 13 48.15 -26.11 -21.36
C ARG A 13 47.51 -26.94 -20.25
N LYS A 14 48.32 -27.66 -19.47
CA LYS A 14 47.83 -28.43 -18.32
C LYS A 14 47.19 -27.52 -17.27
N LEU A 15 47.86 -26.41 -16.95
CA LEU A 15 47.34 -25.42 -16.01
C LEU A 15 46.00 -24.84 -16.49
N LYS A 16 45.89 -24.54 -17.79
CA LYS A 16 44.63 -24.07 -18.39
C LYS A 16 43.52 -25.12 -18.25
N GLN A 17 43.81 -26.37 -18.61
CA GLN A 17 42.86 -27.48 -18.49
C GLN A 17 42.39 -27.73 -17.05
N GLU A 18 43.22 -27.44 -16.05
CA GLU A 18 42.87 -27.57 -14.65
C GLU A 18 42.07 -26.36 -14.12
N ILE A 19 42.37 -25.15 -14.61
CA ILE A 19 41.73 -23.91 -14.14
C ILE A 19 40.35 -23.71 -14.76
N GLU A 20 40.16 -24.01 -16.04
CA GLU A 20 38.88 -23.82 -16.76
C GLU A 20 37.67 -24.42 -16.00
N PRO A 21 37.68 -25.72 -15.59
CA PRO A 21 36.53 -26.30 -14.88
C PRO A 21 36.32 -25.67 -13.50
N ARG A 22 37.37 -25.17 -12.84
CA ARG A 22 37.24 -24.48 -11.55
C ARG A 22 36.59 -23.11 -11.72
N ILE A 23 36.80 -22.45 -12.86
CA ILE A 23 36.11 -21.21 -13.21
C ILE A 23 34.63 -21.52 -13.45
N GLU A 24 34.31 -22.53 -14.26
CA GLU A 24 32.93 -22.94 -14.53
C GLU A 24 32.16 -23.26 -13.22
N GLU A 25 32.76 -24.05 -12.32
CA GLU A 25 32.15 -24.34 -11.00
C GLU A 25 31.91 -23.09 -10.14
N LEU A 26 32.80 -22.09 -10.22
CA LEU A 26 32.64 -20.83 -9.49
C LEU A 26 31.52 -19.97 -10.10
N GLU A 27 31.40 -19.96 -11.42
CA GLU A 27 30.32 -19.27 -12.13
C GLU A 27 28.96 -19.90 -11.82
N GLU A 28 28.86 -21.22 -11.84
CA GLU A 28 27.62 -21.93 -11.46
C GLU A 28 27.20 -21.65 -10.01
N LYS A 29 28.16 -21.66 -9.08
CA LYS A 29 27.89 -21.32 -7.67
C LYS A 29 27.41 -19.89 -7.52
N ARG A 30 28.08 -18.94 -8.20
CA ARG A 30 27.69 -17.54 -8.20
C ARG A 30 26.26 -17.38 -8.72
N ASP A 31 25.93 -18.00 -9.84
CA ASP A 31 24.63 -17.87 -10.47
C ASP A 31 23.52 -18.49 -9.60
N TYR A 32 23.81 -19.62 -8.96
CA TYR A 32 22.93 -20.24 -7.96
C TYR A 32 22.68 -19.32 -6.76
N GLU A 33 23.73 -18.73 -6.18
CA GLU A 33 23.62 -17.82 -5.05
C GLU A 33 22.81 -16.57 -5.41
N ILE A 34 23.00 -16.01 -6.60
CA ILE A 34 22.21 -14.87 -7.11
C ILE A 34 20.72 -15.25 -7.17
N VAL A 35 20.39 -16.42 -7.72
CA VAL A 35 19.00 -16.88 -7.82
C VAL A 35 18.37 -17.04 -6.43
N GLU A 36 19.07 -17.64 -5.47
CA GLU A 36 18.57 -17.83 -4.11
C GLU A 36 18.40 -16.50 -3.36
N ILE A 37 19.34 -15.58 -3.53
CA ILE A 37 19.24 -14.23 -2.97
C ILE A 37 18.03 -13.49 -3.55
N ASN A 38 17.83 -13.54 -4.86
CA ASN A 38 16.69 -12.90 -5.53
C ASN A 38 15.37 -13.47 -5.00
N LYS A 39 15.20 -14.79 -4.95
CA LYS A 39 14.00 -15.43 -4.38
C LYS A 39 13.71 -14.97 -2.95
N LYS A 40 14.74 -14.83 -2.13
CA LYS A 40 14.61 -14.38 -0.74
C LYS A 40 14.13 -12.92 -0.68
N TYR A 41 14.66 -12.05 -1.54
CA TYR A 41 14.22 -10.66 -1.59
C TYR A 41 12.83 -10.51 -2.19
N ASP A 42 12.51 -11.24 -3.25
CA ASP A 42 11.17 -11.27 -3.85
C ASP A 42 10.12 -11.68 -2.83
N LYS A 43 10.40 -12.71 -2.03
CA LYS A 43 9.52 -13.12 -0.94
C LYS A 43 9.35 -12.01 0.10
N LYS A 44 10.45 -11.39 0.57
CA LYS A 44 10.37 -10.30 1.55
C LYS A 44 9.58 -9.10 1.02
N ILE A 45 9.78 -8.74 -0.25
CA ILE A 45 9.07 -7.64 -0.90
C ILE A 45 7.59 -7.98 -0.99
N SER A 46 7.24 -9.21 -1.42
CA SER A 46 5.85 -9.68 -1.44
C SER A 46 5.20 -9.63 -0.05
N ASP A 47 5.87 -10.16 0.98
CA ASP A 47 5.35 -10.18 2.35
C ASP A 47 5.07 -8.75 2.86
N VAL A 48 6.03 -7.83 2.69
CA VAL A 48 5.86 -6.40 3.07
C VAL A 48 4.78 -5.71 2.24
N SER A 49 4.69 -6.00 0.95
CA SER A 49 3.70 -5.37 0.07
C SER A 49 2.29 -5.79 0.45
N ASN A 50 2.10 -7.06 0.81
CA ASN A 50 0.82 -7.58 1.29
C ASN A 50 0.44 -6.97 2.65
N GLU A 51 1.40 -6.80 3.56
CA GLU A 51 1.17 -6.15 4.85
C GLU A 51 0.76 -4.69 4.69
N VAL A 52 1.45 -3.94 3.82
CA VAL A 52 1.10 -2.54 3.51
C VAL A 52 -0.29 -2.44 2.87
N GLU A 53 -0.62 -3.31 1.93
CA GLU A 53 -1.94 -3.29 1.28
C GLU A 53 -3.06 -3.65 2.26
N SER A 54 -2.84 -4.65 3.13
CA SER A 54 -3.79 -5.00 4.20
C SER A 54 -3.99 -3.82 5.14
N PHE A 55 -2.91 -3.20 5.61
CA PHE A 55 -2.98 -2.05 6.51
C PHE A 55 -3.71 -0.87 5.86
N LYS A 56 -3.45 -0.59 4.58
CA LYS A 56 -4.13 0.45 3.82
C LYS A 56 -5.63 0.18 3.72
N LYS A 57 -6.01 -1.06 3.43
CA LYS A 57 -7.42 -1.48 3.39
C LYS A 57 -8.10 -1.29 4.74
N ASP A 58 -7.46 -1.76 5.82
CA ASP A 58 -7.99 -1.63 7.18
C ASP A 58 -8.13 -0.16 7.59
N LEU A 59 -7.15 0.69 7.24
CA LEU A 59 -7.22 2.12 7.48
C LEU A 59 -8.38 2.78 6.73
N MET A 60 -8.57 2.47 5.44
CA MET A 60 -9.69 2.99 4.67
C MET A 60 -11.03 2.54 5.25
N GLU A 61 -11.14 1.28 5.70
CA GLU A 61 -12.35 0.77 6.34
C GLU A 61 -12.67 1.53 7.63
N ASN A 62 -11.66 1.80 8.46
CA ASN A 62 -11.82 2.59 9.68
C ASN A 62 -12.24 4.04 9.37
N LEU A 63 -11.66 4.68 8.35
CA LEU A 63 -12.03 6.03 7.92
C LEU A 63 -13.49 6.08 7.46
N TYR A 64 -13.91 5.11 6.64
CA TYR A 64 -15.28 5.02 6.18
C TYR A 64 -16.27 4.76 7.34
N GLN A 65 -15.96 3.84 8.24
CA GLN A 65 -16.80 3.57 9.42
C GLN A 65 -16.93 4.82 10.30
N SER A 66 -15.85 5.57 10.48
CA SER A 66 -15.88 6.84 11.21
C SER A 66 -16.78 7.87 10.54
N PHE A 67 -16.75 7.95 9.20
CA PHE A 67 -17.62 8.84 8.43
C PHE A 67 -19.08 8.44 8.54
N GLU A 68 -19.39 7.16 8.33
CA GLU A 68 -20.73 6.59 8.49
C GLU A 68 -21.29 6.90 9.88
N GLN A 69 -20.50 6.68 10.94
CA GLN A 69 -20.92 6.96 12.31
C GLN A 69 -21.20 8.45 12.52
N ALA A 70 -20.36 9.35 12.00
CA ALA A 70 -20.57 10.79 12.12
C ALA A 70 -21.88 11.23 11.44
N VAL A 71 -22.13 10.74 10.22
CA VAL A 71 -23.35 11.03 9.46
C VAL A 71 -24.59 10.51 10.17
N MET A 72 -24.56 9.26 10.67
CA MET A 72 -25.70 8.66 11.37
C MET A 72 -25.98 9.34 12.70
N ASN A 73 -24.95 9.73 13.46
CA ASN A 73 -25.12 10.48 14.70
C ASN A 73 -25.79 11.84 14.48
N GLU A 74 -25.40 12.55 13.42
CA GLU A 74 -26.01 13.82 13.05
C GLU A 74 -27.49 13.62 12.64
N PHE A 75 -27.75 12.62 11.80
CA PHE A 75 -29.10 12.26 11.37
C PHE A 75 -30.02 11.91 12.55
N ASP A 76 -29.56 11.07 13.49
CA ASP A 76 -30.32 10.68 14.68
C ASP A 76 -30.53 11.85 15.65
N SER A 77 -29.54 12.73 15.77
CA SER A 77 -29.66 13.94 16.59
C SER A 77 -30.76 14.85 16.06
N LYS A 78 -30.82 15.09 14.74
CA LYS A 78 -31.89 15.89 14.11
C LYS A 78 -33.27 15.30 14.31
N ARG A 79 -33.40 13.97 14.25
CA ARG A 79 -34.66 13.27 14.55
C ARG A 79 -35.11 13.44 16.00
N SER A 80 -34.18 13.68 16.92
CA SER A 80 -34.43 13.70 18.35
C SER A 80 -34.76 15.08 18.91
N THR A 81 -34.22 16.16 18.31
CA THR A 81 -34.31 17.52 18.89
C THR A 81 -35.37 18.41 18.24
N SER A 82 -35.96 18.03 17.09
CA SER A 82 -36.86 18.88 16.28
C SER A 82 -36.23 20.20 15.77
N GLU A 83 -34.96 20.45 16.10
CA GLU A 83 -34.15 21.54 15.58
C GLU A 83 -33.41 21.07 14.33
N TYR A 84 -33.63 21.75 13.20
CA TYR A 84 -33.04 21.37 11.91
C TYR A 84 -31.58 21.82 11.74
N SER A 85 -31.01 22.49 12.74
CA SER A 85 -29.65 23.04 12.71
C SER A 85 -28.59 21.94 12.82
N ILE A 86 -27.53 22.10 12.05
CA ILE A 86 -26.36 21.22 12.08
C ILE A 86 -25.63 21.31 13.42
N THR A 87 -25.28 20.15 14.02
CA THR A 87 -24.53 20.13 15.28
C THR A 87 -23.07 20.57 15.11
N SER A 88 -22.41 20.95 16.19
CA SER A 88 -20.96 21.21 16.15
C SER A 88 -20.15 19.95 15.89
N GLN A 89 -20.66 18.76 16.23
CA GLN A 89 -19.93 17.51 16.10
C GLN A 89 -19.57 17.19 14.65
N ILE A 90 -20.48 17.42 13.70
CA ILE A 90 -20.19 17.17 12.29
C ILE A 90 -19.22 18.21 11.71
N ARG A 91 -19.21 19.44 12.24
CA ARG A 91 -18.24 20.49 11.88
C ARG A 91 -16.84 20.11 12.39
N ASP A 92 -16.74 19.73 13.65
CA ASP A 92 -15.49 19.27 14.27
C ASP A 92 -14.94 18.02 13.56
N TYR A 93 -15.83 17.10 13.17
CA TYR A 93 -15.48 15.92 12.40
C TYR A 93 -14.92 16.29 11.01
N ARG A 94 -15.62 17.15 10.27
CA ARG A 94 -15.19 17.64 8.95
C ARG A 94 -13.80 18.28 9.03
N ASP A 95 -13.57 19.14 10.02
CA ASP A 95 -12.28 19.83 10.17
C ASP A 95 -11.15 18.85 10.52
N SER A 96 -11.43 17.86 11.38
CA SER A 96 -10.48 16.79 11.69
C SER A 96 -10.14 15.94 10.46
N MET A 97 -11.11 15.62 9.62
CA MET A 97 -10.90 14.83 8.41
C MET A 97 -10.16 15.61 7.31
N ASN A 98 -10.27 16.94 7.28
CA ASN A 98 -9.52 17.79 6.36
C ASN A 98 -8.00 17.79 6.63
N GLU A 99 -7.57 17.37 7.83
CA GLU A 99 -6.14 17.16 8.16
C GLU A 99 -5.64 15.76 7.78
N VAL A 100 -6.52 14.86 7.34
CA VAL A 100 -6.19 13.48 6.99
C VAL A 100 -6.02 13.37 5.47
N ASP A 101 -4.77 13.37 4.99
CA ASP A 101 -4.43 13.31 3.56
C ASP A 101 -5.06 12.13 2.78
N LEU A 102 -5.41 11.04 3.48
CA LEU A 102 -6.01 9.85 2.88
C LEU A 102 -7.54 9.88 2.86
N PHE A 103 -8.15 10.86 3.50
CA PHE A 103 -9.59 10.98 3.52
C PHE A 103 -10.09 11.54 2.18
N PRO A 104 -11.15 10.98 1.57
CA PRO A 104 -11.56 11.42 0.24
C PRO A 104 -12.11 12.84 0.22
N ASP A 105 -11.56 13.69 -0.65
CA ASP A 105 -12.00 15.08 -0.84
C ASP A 105 -13.50 15.19 -1.16
N GLU A 106 -14.04 14.25 -1.95
CA GLU A 106 -15.48 14.22 -2.27
C GLU A 106 -16.36 14.13 -1.01
N LEU A 107 -15.92 13.38 0.01
CA LEU A 107 -16.67 13.25 1.26
C LEU A 107 -16.59 14.54 2.09
N ILE A 108 -15.46 15.25 2.05
CA ILE A 108 -15.33 16.59 2.65
C ILE A 108 -16.28 17.57 1.96
N GLU A 109 -16.30 17.60 0.63
CA GLU A 109 -17.20 18.47 -0.14
C GLU A 109 -18.68 18.19 0.17
N ARG A 110 -19.05 16.90 0.31
CA ARG A 110 -20.40 16.53 0.72
C ARG A 110 -20.71 17.07 2.12
N LEU A 111 -19.80 16.92 3.09
CA LEU A 111 -19.98 17.50 4.43
C LEU A 111 -20.07 19.03 4.41
N ASP A 112 -19.32 19.71 3.55
CA ASP A 112 -19.37 21.16 3.39
C ASP A 112 -20.76 21.64 2.96
N LYS A 113 -21.38 20.95 2.00
CA LYS A 113 -22.76 21.26 1.57
C LYS A 113 -23.78 21.04 2.68
N ILE A 114 -23.62 19.97 3.46
CA ILE A 114 -24.46 19.71 4.63
C ILE A 114 -24.31 20.83 5.68
N ILE A 115 -23.06 21.23 5.99
CA ILE A 115 -22.74 22.27 6.97
C ILE A 115 -23.24 23.66 6.52
N ALA A 116 -23.21 23.92 5.22
CA ALA A 116 -23.75 25.13 4.59
C ALA A 116 -25.28 25.13 4.49
N GLU A 117 -25.95 24.06 4.92
CA GLU A 117 -27.40 23.85 4.83
C GLU A 117 -27.94 23.86 3.38
N GLU A 118 -27.07 23.60 2.40
CA GLU A 118 -27.45 23.46 0.99
C GLU A 118 -28.13 22.11 0.74
N GLU A 119 -27.71 21.07 1.46
CA GLU A 119 -28.27 19.73 1.39
C GLU A 119 -28.59 19.18 2.79
N PRO A 120 -29.67 18.39 2.94
CA PRO A 120 -30.00 17.72 4.21
C PRO A 120 -29.09 16.52 4.47
N ILE A 121 -28.75 16.26 5.75
CA ILE A 121 -27.90 15.12 6.15
C ILE A 121 -28.53 13.79 5.74
N GLU A 122 -29.85 13.75 5.61
CA GLU A 122 -30.65 12.63 5.14
C GLU A 122 -30.18 12.14 3.76
N ASN A 123 -29.81 13.03 2.83
CA ASN A 123 -29.29 12.63 1.52
C ASN A 123 -28.00 11.81 1.68
N LEU A 124 -27.10 12.30 2.54
CA LEU A 124 -25.82 11.65 2.79
C LEU A 124 -26.00 10.32 3.52
N ALA A 125 -26.94 10.26 4.48
CA ALA A 125 -27.28 9.03 5.20
C ALA A 125 -27.86 7.95 4.28
N TYR A 126 -28.72 8.31 3.31
CA TYR A 126 -29.26 7.36 2.35
C TYR A 126 -28.22 6.90 1.32
N ASP A 127 -27.20 7.71 1.03
CA ASP A 127 -26.15 7.39 0.08
C ASP A 127 -25.02 6.52 0.67
N LEU A 128 -24.97 6.29 1.99
CA LEU A 128 -23.87 5.59 2.66
C LEU A 128 -23.53 4.25 1.99
N GLU A 129 -24.53 3.41 1.68
CA GLU A 129 -24.29 2.10 1.05
C GLU A 129 -23.66 2.22 -0.35
N SER A 130 -24.08 3.24 -1.11
CA SER A 130 -23.51 3.55 -2.44
C SER A 130 -22.06 4.03 -2.29
N ILE A 131 -21.79 4.92 -1.35
CA ILE A 131 -20.46 5.44 -1.03
C ILE A 131 -19.54 4.28 -0.61
N LYS A 132 -19.99 3.37 0.25
CA LYS A 132 -19.23 2.20 0.67
C LYS A 132 -18.74 1.38 -0.52
N THR A 133 -19.62 1.13 -1.49
CA THR A 133 -19.31 0.33 -2.69
C THR A 133 -18.29 1.01 -3.62
N GLN A 134 -18.11 2.33 -3.52
CA GLN A 134 -17.10 3.05 -4.29
C GLN A 134 -15.69 2.89 -3.71
N TYR A 135 -15.58 2.61 -2.42
CA TYR A 135 -14.30 2.49 -1.71
C TYR A 135 -13.92 1.04 -1.35
N PHE A 136 -14.85 0.07 -1.45
CA PHE A 136 -14.65 -1.36 -1.15
C PHE A 136 -15.33 -2.28 -2.16
#